data_AF-A0A1G0P6X6-F1
#
_entry.id   AF-A0A1G0P6X6-F1
#
_cell.length_a   1.000
_cell.length_b   1.000
_cell.length_c   1.000
_cell.angle_alpha   90.00
_cell.angle_beta   90.00
_cell.angle_gamma   90.00
#
_symmetry.space_group_name_H-M   'P 1'
#
loop_
_entity.id
_entity.type
_entity.pdbx_description
1 polymer ?
#
loop_
_entity_poly.entity_id
_entity_poly.type
_entity_poly.pdbx_seq_one_letter_code
_entity_poly.pdbx_strand_id
1 'polypeptide(L)'
;MGHKRYGYLRKTKAWRFIVNELGGFALGTTEVSSIAQKTLQNVQGKYSNLQNDPSIGAAFEFLVHVSLAFQKNDPLKYLTEKRILDKEELSLLKLARGATKYKNDEVVSHEYQTFARQAAIDAINNWYKKNIERGQTFFSEGIDNEAVFRKASNGSGFCELSRLYFSKLTERYLKYFLEREASTKITNVNERERFSKELEEQVNQISQHAFETAKITESFAAGWYNKNVKGDFPEENEIKHFLTTSFGKMKSELLREETK
;
A
#
# COMPACT_ATOMS: atom_id res chain seq x y z
N MET A 1 20.19 -9.25 13.19
CA MET A 1 19.89 -9.76 11.84
C MET A 1 20.22 -8.67 10.82
N GLY A 2 20.86 -9.05 9.72
CA GLY A 2 21.71 -8.18 8.91
C GLY A 2 21.09 -6.88 8.41
N HIS A 3 21.77 -5.77 8.68
CA HIS A 3 21.73 -4.57 7.86
C HIS A 3 22.31 -4.90 6.47
N LYS A 4 21.58 -5.66 5.63
CA LYS A 4 21.83 -5.59 4.18
C LYS A 4 21.48 -4.17 3.78
N ARG A 5 22.50 -3.31 3.75
CA ARG A 5 22.45 -2.01 3.11
C ARG A 5 22.30 -2.32 1.63
N TYR A 6 21.06 -2.48 1.18
CA TYR A 6 20.77 -2.43 -0.25
C TYR A 6 21.35 -1.10 -0.73
N GLY A 7 22.22 -1.18 -1.74
CA GLY A 7 22.59 0.01 -2.52
C GLY A 7 21.33 0.70 -3.05
N TYR A 8 21.48 1.88 -3.65
CA TYR A 8 20.34 2.65 -4.15
C TYR A 8 19.36 1.77 -4.93
N LEU A 9 18.08 1.80 -4.55
CA LEU A 9 17.06 1.23 -5.41
C LEU A 9 17.09 2.04 -6.71
N ARG A 10 17.42 1.38 -7.81
CA ARG A 10 17.36 2.00 -9.13
C ARG A 10 15.89 2.27 -9.42
N LYS A 11 15.49 3.53 -9.28
CA LYS A 11 14.17 3.99 -9.68
C LYS A 11 14.17 4.27 -11.17
N THR A 12 13.04 4.01 -11.82
CA THR A 12 12.85 4.39 -13.23
C THR A 12 12.92 5.91 -13.37
N LYS A 13 12.46 6.65 -12.36
CA LYS A 13 12.48 8.11 -12.33
C LYS A 13 12.54 8.67 -10.91
N ALA A 14 13.32 9.73 -10.72
CA ALA A 14 13.39 10.43 -9.43
C ALA A 14 12.14 11.30 -9.21
N TRP A 15 11.73 11.45 -7.95
CA TRP A 15 10.52 12.19 -7.56
C TRP A 15 10.46 13.61 -8.14
N ARG A 16 11.56 14.38 -8.04
CA ARG A 16 11.64 15.75 -8.57
C ARG A 16 11.31 15.83 -10.06
N PHE A 17 11.73 14.85 -10.86
CA PHE A 17 11.41 14.84 -12.29
C PHE A 17 9.93 14.55 -12.55
N ILE A 18 9.29 13.69 -11.75
CA ILE A 18 7.85 13.43 -11.84
C ILE A 18 7.07 14.72 -11.55
N VAL A 19 7.45 15.45 -10.50
CA VAL A 19 6.80 16.72 -10.14
C VAL A 19 7.11 17.84 -11.14
N ASN A 20 8.31 17.87 -11.72
CA ASN A 20 8.66 18.83 -12.77
C ASN A 20 7.78 18.70 -14.02
N GLU A 21 7.45 17.48 -14.42
CA GLU A 21 6.53 17.25 -15.55
C GLU A 21 5.11 17.72 -15.26
N LEU A 22 4.68 17.66 -13.99
CA LEU A 22 3.38 18.18 -13.56
C LEU A 22 3.35 19.71 -13.52
N GLY A 23 4.44 20.32 -13.05
CA GLY A 23 4.54 21.76 -12.83
C GLY A 23 4.78 22.58 -14.09
N GLY A 24 5.34 21.98 -15.14
CA GLY A 24 5.72 22.65 -16.40
C GLY A 24 4.56 23.36 -17.13
N PHE A 25 3.32 23.14 -16.69
CA PHE A 25 2.12 23.69 -17.31
C PHE A 25 1.46 24.86 -16.55
N ALA A 26 1.83 25.12 -15.29
CA ALA A 26 1.15 26.16 -14.48
C ALA A 26 2.05 26.91 -13.49
N LEU A 27 3.24 26.39 -13.16
CA LEU A 27 4.05 26.87 -12.04
C LEU A 27 5.49 27.16 -12.48
N GLY A 28 6.11 28.18 -11.88
CA GLY A 28 7.52 28.50 -12.12
C GLY A 28 8.45 27.41 -11.58
N THR A 29 9.64 27.22 -12.16
CA THR A 29 10.60 26.16 -11.79
C THR A 29 10.96 26.10 -10.29
N THR A 30 11.02 27.28 -9.64
CA THR A 30 11.30 27.40 -8.20
C THR A 30 10.13 26.89 -7.35
N GLU A 31 8.89 27.12 -7.79
CA GLU A 31 7.69 26.67 -7.09
C GLU A 31 7.54 25.16 -7.17
N VAL A 32 7.83 24.59 -8.33
CA VAL A 32 7.74 23.14 -8.57
C VAL A 32 8.76 22.38 -7.73
N SER A 33 9.99 22.90 -7.62
CA SER A 33 11.02 22.34 -6.74
C SER A 33 10.61 22.39 -5.28
N SER A 34 10.02 23.50 -4.84
CA SER A 34 9.48 23.62 -3.48
C SER A 34 8.33 22.64 -3.21
N ILE A 35 7.42 22.44 -4.16
CA ILE A 35 6.30 21.51 -4.02
C ILE A 35 6.81 20.08 -3.92
N ALA A 36 7.76 19.70 -4.79
CA ALA A 36 8.36 18.36 -4.77
C ALA A 36 9.01 18.06 -3.41
N GLN A 37 9.80 19.01 -2.89
CA GLN A 37 10.48 18.89 -1.62
C GLN A 37 9.50 18.79 -0.44
N LYS A 38 8.56 19.74 -0.35
CA LYS A 38 7.57 19.76 0.75
C LYS A 38 6.68 18.53 0.74
N THR A 39 6.33 18.02 -0.43
CA THR A 39 5.57 16.76 -0.54
C THR A 39 6.33 15.61 0.12
N LEU A 40 7.62 15.42 -0.20
CA LEU A 40 8.42 14.38 0.43
C LEU A 40 8.56 14.60 1.94
N GLN A 41 8.85 15.82 2.38
CA GLN A 41 8.98 16.14 3.81
C GLN A 41 7.69 15.81 4.59
N ASN A 42 6.53 16.17 4.05
CA ASN A 42 5.25 15.83 4.65
C ASN A 42 5.03 14.32 4.74
N VAL A 43 5.22 13.59 3.63
CA VAL A 43 5.07 12.13 3.61
C VAL A 43 6.01 11.46 4.62
N GLN A 44 7.28 11.86 4.64
CA GLN A 44 8.29 11.35 5.58
C GLN A 44 7.93 11.64 7.05
N GLY A 45 7.47 12.88 7.33
CA GLY A 45 7.05 13.29 8.67
C GLY A 45 5.90 12.43 9.16
N LYS A 46 4.92 12.16 8.30
CA LYS A 46 3.75 11.34 8.64
C LYS A 46 4.07 9.86 8.83
N TYR A 47 5.01 9.27 8.09
CA TYR A 47 5.35 7.85 8.23
C TYR A 47 5.74 7.44 9.65
N SER A 48 6.36 8.35 10.40
CA SER A 48 6.73 8.12 11.80
C SER A 48 5.49 7.95 12.71
N ASN A 49 4.37 8.54 12.32
CA ASN A 49 3.10 8.47 13.04
C ASN A 49 2.19 7.35 12.52
N LEU A 50 2.30 6.96 11.25
CA LEU A 50 1.44 5.93 10.63
C LEU A 50 1.53 4.57 11.31
N GLN A 51 2.70 4.20 11.81
CA GLN A 51 2.90 2.95 12.53
C GLN A 51 2.06 2.83 13.82
N ASN A 52 1.56 3.96 14.35
CA ASN A 52 0.73 4.02 15.54
C ASN A 52 -0.74 4.30 15.22
N ASP A 53 -1.10 4.50 13.95
CA ASP A 53 -2.50 4.72 13.57
C ASP A 53 -3.26 3.38 13.55
N PRO A 54 -4.37 3.27 14.29
CA PRO A 54 -5.11 2.00 14.41
C PRO A 54 -5.66 1.52 13.06
N SER A 55 -5.97 2.42 12.13
CA SER A 55 -6.48 2.04 10.81
C SER A 55 -5.39 1.43 9.92
N ILE A 56 -4.13 1.87 10.08
CA ILE A 56 -2.98 1.28 9.39
C ILE A 56 -2.72 -0.13 9.93
N GLY A 57 -2.77 -0.30 11.26
CA GLY A 57 -2.72 -1.60 11.92
C GLY A 57 -3.82 -2.54 11.41
N ALA A 58 -5.07 -2.10 11.49
CA ALA A 58 -6.23 -2.87 11.05
C ALA A 58 -6.15 -3.31 9.58
N ALA A 59 -5.76 -2.42 8.67
CA ALA A 59 -5.62 -2.75 7.26
C ALA A 59 -4.52 -3.81 7.01
N PHE A 60 -3.40 -3.74 7.73
CA PHE A 60 -2.34 -4.72 7.62
C PHE A 60 -2.72 -6.07 8.25
N GLU A 61 -3.32 -6.06 9.44
CA GLU A 61 -3.86 -7.27 10.08
C GLU A 61 -4.89 -7.97 9.20
N PHE A 62 -5.76 -7.22 8.53
CA PHE A 62 -6.72 -7.76 7.56
C PHE A 62 -6.00 -8.57 6.47
N LEU A 63 -4.90 -8.06 5.89
CA LEU A 63 -4.11 -8.79 4.90
C LEU A 63 -3.47 -10.06 5.49
N VAL A 64 -2.98 -10.00 6.73
CA VAL A 64 -2.44 -11.17 7.45
C VAL A 64 -3.53 -12.22 7.66
N HIS A 65 -4.72 -11.83 8.10
CA HIS A 65 -5.85 -12.74 8.25
C HIS A 65 -6.26 -13.37 6.93
N VAL A 66 -6.32 -12.60 5.84
CA VAL A 66 -6.63 -13.12 4.50
C VAL A 66 -5.59 -14.15 4.08
N SER A 67 -4.30 -13.85 4.21
CA SER A 67 -3.24 -14.81 3.87
C SER A 67 -3.28 -16.06 4.75
N LEU A 68 -3.46 -15.90 6.06
CA LEU A 68 -3.52 -17.01 7.03
C LEU A 68 -4.75 -17.90 6.82
N ALA A 69 -5.90 -17.35 6.40
CA ALA A 69 -7.11 -18.12 6.16
C ALA A 69 -6.87 -19.29 5.20
N PHE A 70 -6.09 -19.07 4.14
CA PHE A 70 -5.78 -20.10 3.14
C PHE A 70 -4.63 -21.04 3.54
N GLN A 71 -4.15 -20.97 4.79
CA GLN A 71 -3.38 -22.04 5.43
C GLN A 71 -4.28 -22.97 6.27
N LYS A 72 -5.51 -22.54 6.59
CA LYS A 72 -6.45 -23.32 7.41
C LYS A 72 -7.18 -24.35 6.56
N ASN A 73 -7.67 -25.39 7.22
CA ASN A 73 -8.49 -26.43 6.58
C ASN A 73 -9.80 -25.86 6.01
N ASP A 74 -10.37 -24.86 6.69
CA ASP A 74 -11.59 -24.16 6.27
C ASP A 74 -11.34 -22.64 6.25
N PRO A 75 -10.92 -22.09 5.11
CA PRO A 75 -10.63 -20.66 4.97
C PRO A 75 -11.87 -19.78 5.18
N LEU A 76 -13.04 -20.21 4.73
CA LEU A 76 -14.27 -19.41 4.73
C LEU A 76 -14.82 -19.24 6.14
N LYS A 77 -14.85 -20.34 6.90
CA LYS A 77 -15.21 -20.32 8.32
C LYS A 77 -14.28 -19.41 9.10
N TYR A 78 -12.96 -19.53 8.91
CA TYR A 78 -11.99 -18.67 9.59
C TYR A 78 -12.21 -17.18 9.28
N LEU A 79 -12.42 -16.81 8.01
CA LEU A 79 -12.68 -15.42 7.62
C LEU A 79 -14.00 -14.89 8.20
N THR A 80 -15.01 -15.75 8.32
CA THR A 80 -16.30 -15.40 8.92
C THR A 80 -16.17 -15.19 10.44
N GLU A 81 -15.45 -16.06 11.13
CA GLU A 81 -15.14 -15.93 12.57
C GLU A 81 -14.37 -14.63 12.88
N LYS A 82 -13.50 -14.20 11.96
CA LYS A 82 -12.78 -12.92 12.04
C LYS A 82 -13.58 -11.72 11.54
N ARG A 83 -14.87 -11.91 11.22
CA ARG A 83 -15.79 -10.87 10.73
C ARG A 83 -15.29 -10.16 9.46
N ILE A 84 -14.49 -10.85 8.64
CA ILE A 84 -14.01 -10.37 7.34
C ILE A 84 -15.03 -10.71 6.24
N LEU A 85 -15.65 -11.89 6.33
CA LEU A 85 -16.76 -12.28 5.46
C LEU A 85 -18.07 -12.32 6.25
N ASP A 86 -19.15 -11.84 5.65
CA ASP A 86 -20.50 -11.88 6.24
C ASP A 86 -21.17 -13.26 6.08
N LYS A 87 -20.69 -14.09 5.14
CA LYS A 87 -21.18 -15.44 4.81
C LYS A 87 -20.02 -16.30 4.29
N GLU A 88 -20.16 -17.62 4.37
CA GLU A 88 -19.20 -18.62 3.83
C GLU A 88 -19.24 -18.70 2.29
N GLU A 89 -19.00 -17.58 1.61
CA GLU A 89 -18.83 -17.55 0.16
C GLU A 89 -17.78 -16.50 -0.19
N LEU A 90 -16.73 -16.96 -0.87
CA LEU A 90 -15.58 -16.15 -1.25
C LEU A 90 -15.82 -15.41 -2.56
N SER A 91 -15.70 -14.09 -2.52
CA SER A 91 -15.56 -13.27 -3.72
C SER A 91 -14.68 -12.06 -3.45
N LEU A 92 -14.05 -11.55 -4.51
CA LEU A 92 -13.22 -10.34 -4.44
C LEU A 92 -13.99 -9.15 -3.85
N LEU A 93 -15.25 -8.97 -4.26
CA LEU A 93 -16.11 -7.89 -3.76
C LEU A 93 -16.39 -8.03 -2.26
N LYS A 94 -16.59 -9.25 -1.76
CA LYS A 94 -16.81 -9.48 -0.33
C LYS A 94 -15.55 -9.25 0.49
N LEU A 95 -14.37 -9.67 0.00
CA LEU A 95 -13.10 -9.33 0.65
C LEU A 95 -12.86 -7.81 0.69
N ALA A 96 -13.18 -7.10 -0.40
CA ALA A 96 -13.08 -5.63 -0.44
C ALA A 96 -14.02 -4.96 0.57
N ARG A 97 -15.25 -5.47 0.73
CA ARG A 97 -16.17 -5.04 1.80
C ARG A 97 -15.67 -5.42 3.19
N GLY A 98 -15.02 -6.57 3.34
CA GLY A 98 -14.35 -6.97 4.58
C GLY A 98 -13.28 -5.97 4.99
N ALA A 99 -12.46 -5.52 4.04
CA ALA A 99 -11.42 -4.51 4.28
C ALA A 99 -11.97 -3.18 4.80
N THR A 100 -13.18 -2.78 4.38
CA THR A 100 -13.79 -1.53 4.87
C THR A 100 -14.41 -1.67 6.25
N LYS A 101 -14.92 -2.86 6.60
CA LYS A 101 -15.58 -3.14 7.88
C LYS A 101 -14.61 -3.56 9.00
N TYR A 102 -13.51 -4.22 8.66
CA TYR A 102 -12.59 -4.81 9.64
C TYR A 102 -12.02 -3.74 10.58
N LYS A 103 -12.28 -3.91 11.89
CA LYS A 103 -11.87 -3.01 12.98
C LYS A 103 -12.06 -1.52 12.65
N ASN A 104 -13.28 -1.13 12.26
CA ASN A 104 -13.60 0.24 11.84
C ASN A 104 -13.82 1.24 13.00
N ASP A 105 -13.99 0.76 14.22
CA ASP A 105 -14.51 1.60 15.30
C ASP A 105 -13.48 2.60 15.86
N GLU A 106 -12.19 2.34 15.70
CA GLU A 106 -11.11 3.20 16.18
C GLU A 106 -10.58 4.12 15.07
N VAL A 107 -10.94 5.40 15.15
CA VAL A 107 -10.54 6.42 14.15
C VAL A 107 -9.75 7.55 14.79
N VAL A 108 -8.49 7.68 14.41
CA VAL A 108 -7.63 8.82 14.77
C VAL A 108 -7.60 9.86 13.64
N SER A 109 -7.54 9.41 12.38
CA SER A 109 -7.68 10.25 11.18
C SER A 109 -8.55 9.55 10.14
N HIS A 110 -9.60 10.24 9.69
CA HIS A 110 -10.47 9.74 8.63
C HIS A 110 -9.74 9.61 7.28
N GLU A 111 -8.80 10.50 7.01
CA GLU A 111 -7.96 10.43 5.81
C GLU A 111 -7.08 9.18 5.84
N TYR A 112 -6.41 8.92 6.97
CA TYR A 112 -5.53 7.76 7.10
C TYR A 112 -6.30 6.45 7.07
N GLN A 113 -7.47 6.41 7.69
CA GLN A 113 -8.39 5.30 7.58
C GLN A 113 -8.80 5.02 6.14
N THR A 114 -9.17 6.07 5.40
CA THR A 114 -9.55 5.96 3.98
C THR A 114 -8.38 5.43 3.15
N PHE A 115 -7.18 5.99 3.33
CA PHE A 115 -5.99 5.55 2.61
C PHE A 115 -5.60 4.11 2.93
N ALA A 116 -5.62 3.72 4.20
CA ALA A 116 -5.29 2.37 4.65
C ALA A 116 -6.24 1.33 4.03
N ARG A 117 -7.55 1.59 4.08
CA ARG A 117 -8.58 0.70 3.53
C ARG A 117 -8.47 0.56 2.03
N GLN A 118 -8.43 1.69 1.33
CA GLN A 118 -8.37 1.66 -0.13
C GLN A 118 -7.07 1.02 -0.61
N ALA A 119 -5.94 1.23 0.10
CA ALA A 119 -4.69 0.52 -0.19
C ALA A 119 -4.80 -1.00 0.00
N ALA A 120 -5.50 -1.47 1.04
CA ALA A 120 -5.74 -2.90 1.24
C ALA A 120 -6.65 -3.50 0.16
N ILE A 121 -7.72 -2.79 -0.22
CA ILE A 121 -8.62 -3.19 -1.31
C ILE A 121 -7.86 -3.28 -2.63
N ASP A 122 -7.06 -2.27 -2.97
CA ASP A 122 -6.25 -2.25 -4.18
C ASP A 122 -5.20 -3.36 -4.17
N ALA A 123 -4.60 -3.65 -3.01
CA ALA A 123 -3.64 -4.74 -2.89
C ALA A 123 -4.27 -6.09 -3.21
N ILE A 124 -5.46 -6.37 -2.67
CA ILE A 124 -6.21 -7.60 -2.97
C ILE A 124 -6.67 -7.63 -4.44
N ASN A 125 -7.17 -6.51 -4.97
CA ASN A 125 -7.59 -6.42 -6.38
C ASN A 125 -6.41 -6.68 -7.33
N ASN A 126 -5.25 -6.08 -7.06
CA ASN A 126 -4.06 -6.27 -7.87
C ASN A 126 -3.51 -7.70 -7.74
N TRP A 127 -3.52 -8.26 -6.53
CA TRP A 127 -3.18 -9.65 -6.28
C TRP A 127 -4.07 -10.59 -7.10
N TYR A 128 -5.38 -10.38 -7.03
CA TYR A 128 -6.39 -11.17 -7.72
C TYR A 128 -6.17 -11.12 -9.23
N LYS A 129 -6.07 -9.92 -9.82
CA LYS A 129 -5.82 -9.73 -11.26
C LYS A 129 -4.56 -10.45 -11.73
N LYS A 130 -3.48 -10.41 -10.95
CA LYS A 130 -2.21 -11.07 -11.30
C LYS A 130 -2.25 -12.59 -11.18
N ASN A 131 -3.17 -13.15 -10.39
CA ASN A 131 -3.24 -14.59 -10.11
C ASN A 131 -4.52 -15.26 -10.66
N ILE A 132 -5.37 -14.52 -11.37
CA ILE A 132 -6.67 -14.98 -11.87
C ILE A 132 -6.56 -16.20 -12.80
N GLU A 133 -5.54 -16.24 -13.65
CA GLU A 133 -5.27 -17.35 -14.59
C GLU A 133 -5.06 -18.68 -13.86
N ARG A 134 -4.70 -18.66 -12.57
CA ARG A 134 -4.53 -19.87 -11.77
C ARG A 134 -5.81 -20.38 -11.13
N GLY A 135 -6.81 -19.51 -11.01
CA GLY A 135 -8.17 -19.93 -10.69
C GLY A 135 -8.94 -20.42 -11.92
N GLN A 136 -8.37 -20.25 -13.11
CA GLN A 136 -8.92 -20.79 -14.35
C GLN A 136 -8.26 -22.12 -14.65
N THR A 137 -9.06 -23.18 -14.72
CA THR A 137 -8.64 -24.45 -15.31
C THR A 137 -9.29 -24.60 -16.68
N PHE A 138 -8.65 -25.32 -17.60
CA PHE A 138 -9.16 -25.57 -18.96
C PHE A 138 -10.58 -26.17 -18.98
N PHE A 139 -11.04 -26.73 -17.86
CA PHE A 139 -12.32 -27.43 -17.73
C PHE A 139 -13.28 -26.79 -16.71
N SER A 140 -12.94 -25.66 -16.09
CA SER A 140 -13.84 -25.00 -15.11
C SER A 140 -14.74 -23.97 -15.78
N GLU A 141 -16.05 -24.03 -15.51
CA GLU A 141 -17.03 -23.03 -15.95
C GLU A 141 -16.91 -21.68 -15.22
N GLY A 142 -15.98 -21.54 -14.27
CA GLY A 142 -15.78 -20.32 -13.48
C GLY A 142 -14.37 -20.20 -12.90
N ILE A 143 -14.14 -19.13 -12.13
CA ILE A 143 -12.86 -18.88 -11.45
C ILE A 143 -12.90 -19.48 -10.04
N ASP A 144 -11.96 -20.37 -9.74
CA ASP A 144 -11.69 -20.84 -8.39
C ASP A 144 -10.98 -19.73 -7.58
N ASN A 145 -11.79 -18.96 -6.84
CA ASN A 145 -11.28 -17.88 -5.98
C ASN A 145 -10.37 -18.39 -4.87
N GLU A 146 -10.57 -19.60 -4.36
CA GLU A 146 -9.71 -20.15 -3.30
C GLU A 146 -8.32 -20.44 -3.84
N ALA A 147 -8.22 -21.02 -5.04
CA ALA A 147 -6.94 -21.26 -5.70
C ALA A 147 -6.16 -19.95 -5.94
N VAL A 148 -6.84 -18.86 -6.30
CA VAL A 148 -6.23 -17.53 -6.48
C VAL A 148 -5.60 -17.01 -5.19
N PHE A 149 -6.31 -17.12 -4.06
CA PHE A 149 -5.84 -16.59 -2.78
C PHE A 149 -4.93 -17.54 -2.00
N ARG A 150 -4.96 -18.85 -2.27
CA ARG A 150 -4.06 -19.83 -1.66
C ARG A 150 -2.58 -19.50 -1.85
N LYS A 151 -2.22 -18.81 -2.93
CA LYS A 151 -0.82 -18.39 -3.14
C LYS A 151 -0.36 -17.28 -2.22
N ALA A 152 -1.30 -16.50 -1.66
CA ALA A 152 -0.97 -15.45 -0.68
C ALA A 152 -0.62 -16.05 0.69
N SER A 153 -0.84 -17.35 0.90
CA SER A 153 -0.72 -18.01 2.20
C SER A 153 0.70 -18.40 2.58
N ASN A 154 1.69 -18.21 1.73
CA ASN A 154 3.11 -18.45 2.06
C ASN A 154 3.90 -17.14 2.10
N GLY A 155 5.12 -17.17 2.65
CA GLY A 155 5.94 -15.98 2.78
C GLY A 155 6.22 -15.24 1.47
N SER A 156 6.34 -15.94 0.34
CA SER A 156 6.53 -15.29 -0.97
C SER A 156 5.27 -14.53 -1.40
N GLY A 157 4.10 -15.16 -1.28
CA GLY A 157 2.84 -14.51 -1.62
C GLY A 157 2.49 -13.35 -0.69
N PHE A 158 2.68 -13.52 0.62
CA PHE A 158 2.47 -12.43 1.57
C PHE A 158 3.45 -11.27 1.34
N CYS A 159 4.70 -11.56 1.00
CA CYS A 159 5.69 -10.55 0.65
C CYS A 159 5.20 -9.64 -0.48
N GLU A 160 4.69 -10.24 -1.56
CA GLU A 160 4.11 -9.51 -2.67
C GLU A 160 2.83 -8.75 -2.28
N LEU A 161 1.90 -9.38 -1.54
CA LEU A 161 0.68 -8.73 -1.07
C LEU A 161 0.99 -7.51 -0.18
N SER A 162 1.96 -7.65 0.73
CA SER A 162 2.45 -6.57 1.59
C SER A 162 3.08 -5.44 0.78
N ARG A 163 3.88 -5.77 -0.25
CA ARG A 163 4.43 -4.74 -1.17
C ARG A 163 3.32 -3.99 -1.90
N LEU A 164 2.31 -4.68 -2.42
CA LEU A 164 1.17 -4.05 -3.09
C LEU A 164 0.46 -3.06 -2.14
N TYR A 165 0.25 -3.45 -0.89
CA TYR A 165 -0.33 -2.59 0.13
C TYR A 165 0.51 -1.33 0.38
N PHE A 166 1.79 -1.49 0.72
CA PHE A 166 2.66 -0.34 1.00
C PHE A 166 2.86 0.57 -0.22
N SER A 167 2.88 -0.02 -1.42
CA SER A 167 2.89 0.74 -2.68
C SER A 167 1.65 1.60 -2.81
N LYS A 168 0.46 1.03 -2.63
CA LYS A 168 -0.80 1.74 -2.80
C LYS A 168 -1.04 2.77 -1.70
N LEU A 169 -0.60 2.47 -0.49
CA LEU A 169 -0.60 3.43 0.61
C LEU A 169 0.32 4.62 0.26
N THR A 170 1.55 4.36 -0.15
CA THR A 170 2.52 5.43 -0.51
C THR A 170 2.03 6.29 -1.66
N GLU A 171 1.47 5.67 -2.71
CA GLU A 171 0.90 6.37 -3.86
C GLU A 171 -0.16 7.39 -3.42
N ARG A 172 -1.08 6.98 -2.55
CA ARG A 172 -2.16 7.83 -2.03
C ARG A 172 -1.62 9.00 -1.22
N TYR A 173 -0.62 8.75 -0.38
CA TYR A 173 0.03 9.80 0.41
C TYR A 173 0.76 10.80 -0.48
N LEU A 174 1.53 10.33 -1.46
CA LEU A 174 2.22 11.20 -2.41
C LEU A 174 1.23 12.10 -3.17
N LYS A 175 0.15 11.52 -3.70
CA LYS A 175 -0.90 12.28 -4.40
C LYS A 175 -1.55 13.33 -3.50
N TYR A 176 -2.02 12.92 -2.32
CA TYR A 176 -2.69 13.82 -1.38
C TYR A 176 -1.80 15.01 -0.98
N PHE A 177 -0.55 14.76 -0.60
CA PHE A 177 0.33 15.84 -0.20
C PHE A 177 0.80 16.69 -1.38
N LEU A 178 0.93 16.11 -2.57
CA LEU A 178 1.23 16.86 -3.78
C LEU A 178 0.10 17.84 -4.14
N GLU A 179 -1.14 17.37 -4.16
CA GLU A 179 -2.33 18.23 -4.38
C GLU A 179 -2.45 19.32 -3.32
N ARG A 180 -2.20 18.96 -2.06
CA ARG A 180 -2.24 19.88 -0.93
C ARG A 180 -1.18 20.97 -1.07
N GLU A 181 0.08 20.61 -1.35
CA GLU A 181 1.16 21.57 -1.52
C GLU A 181 0.95 22.45 -2.75
N ALA A 182 0.52 21.88 -3.88
CA ALA A 182 0.19 22.65 -5.07
C ALA A 182 -0.96 23.64 -4.82
N SER A 183 -2.01 23.23 -4.10
CA SER A 183 -3.14 24.10 -3.75
C SER A 183 -2.77 25.28 -2.84
N THR A 184 -1.65 25.20 -2.11
CA THR A 184 -1.16 26.36 -1.33
C THR A 184 -0.41 27.39 -2.17
N LYS A 185 -0.02 27.02 -3.40
CA LYS A 185 0.77 27.85 -4.31
C LYS A 185 -0.07 28.38 -5.47
N ILE A 186 -0.98 27.57 -5.98
CA ILE A 186 -1.87 27.93 -7.07
C ILE A 186 -3.04 28.75 -6.51
N THR A 187 -3.12 30.03 -6.87
CA THR A 187 -4.19 30.94 -6.43
C THR A 187 -5.36 31.02 -7.41
N ASN A 188 -5.20 30.49 -8.63
CA ASN A 188 -6.18 30.55 -9.72
C ASN A 188 -6.90 29.21 -9.90
N VAL A 189 -8.23 29.23 -9.99
CA VAL A 189 -9.07 28.02 -10.16
C VAL A 189 -8.73 27.27 -11.45
N ASN A 190 -8.54 27.98 -12.57
CA ASN A 190 -8.25 27.35 -13.86
C ASN A 190 -6.91 26.62 -13.85
N GLU A 191 -5.90 27.19 -13.19
CA GLU A 191 -4.58 26.56 -13.03
C GLU A 191 -4.66 25.34 -12.10
N ARG A 192 -5.53 25.38 -11.10
CA ARG A 192 -5.75 24.26 -10.18
C ARG A 192 -6.41 23.09 -10.89
N GLU A 193 -7.42 23.36 -11.72
CA GLU A 193 -8.07 22.34 -12.55
C GLU A 193 -7.07 21.72 -13.54
N ARG A 194 -6.26 22.57 -14.19
CA ARG A 194 -5.19 22.10 -15.09
C ARG A 194 -4.19 21.22 -14.35
N PHE A 195 -3.70 21.63 -13.20
CA PHE A 195 -2.77 20.83 -12.39
C PHE A 195 -3.37 19.49 -11.97
N SER A 196 -4.65 19.49 -11.59
CA SER A 196 -5.36 18.25 -11.20
C SER A 196 -5.46 17.28 -12.38
N LYS A 197 -5.73 17.79 -13.59
CA LYS A 197 -5.74 16.98 -14.81
C LYS A 197 -4.36 16.42 -15.15
N GLU A 198 -3.31 17.24 -15.09
CA GLU A 198 -1.93 16.76 -15.30
C GLU A 198 -1.54 15.69 -14.26
N LEU A 199 -1.97 15.88 -13.01
CA LEU A 199 -1.76 14.90 -11.95
C LEU A 199 -2.41 13.55 -12.29
N GLU A 200 -3.63 13.56 -12.82
CA GLU A 200 -4.32 12.37 -13.32
C GLU A 200 -3.54 11.69 -14.46
N GLU A 201 -2.99 12.46 -15.40
CA GLU A 201 -2.18 11.94 -16.52
C GLU A 201 -0.87 11.29 -16.03
N GLN A 202 -0.25 11.81 -14.97
CA GLN A 202 0.99 11.26 -14.39
C GLN A 202 0.78 10.25 -13.26
N VAL A 203 -0.46 9.83 -12.98
CA VAL A 203 -0.79 8.82 -11.95
C VAL A 203 0.07 7.58 -12.08
N ASN A 204 0.35 7.14 -13.31
CA ASN A 204 1.15 5.95 -13.58
C ASN A 204 2.60 6.11 -13.10
N GLN A 205 3.21 7.29 -13.29
CA GLN A 205 4.57 7.56 -12.83
C GLN A 205 4.65 7.57 -11.30
N ILE A 206 3.67 8.19 -10.63
CA ILE A 206 3.59 8.21 -9.16
C ILE A 206 3.39 6.79 -8.62
N SER A 207 2.50 6.01 -9.25
CA SER A 207 2.24 4.61 -8.87
C SER A 207 3.50 3.75 -9.01
N GLN A 208 4.22 3.89 -10.13
CA GLN A 208 5.46 3.17 -10.37
C GLN A 208 6.52 3.53 -9.33
N HIS A 209 6.67 4.83 -9.05
CA HIS A 209 7.60 5.32 -8.05
C HIS A 209 7.30 4.79 -6.64
N ALA A 210 6.01 4.77 -6.25
CA ALA A 210 5.56 4.20 -4.99
C ALA A 210 5.83 2.68 -4.91
N PHE A 211 5.63 1.96 -6.02
CA PHE A 211 5.87 0.52 -6.12
C PHE A 211 7.36 0.13 -6.04
N GLU A 212 8.22 0.95 -6.62
CA GLU A 212 9.68 0.83 -6.49
C GLU A 212 10.14 1.14 -5.07
N THR A 213 9.56 2.16 -4.43
CA THR A 213 9.85 2.50 -3.03
C THR A 213 9.46 1.38 -2.08
N ALA A 214 8.26 0.80 -2.27
CA ALA A 214 7.77 -0.31 -1.46
C ALA A 214 8.62 -1.59 -1.61
N LYS A 215 9.46 -1.72 -2.65
CA LYS A 215 10.37 -2.86 -2.82
C LYS A 215 11.30 -3.07 -1.62
N ILE A 216 11.63 -2.01 -0.86
CA ILE A 216 12.47 -2.14 0.34
C ILE A 216 11.85 -3.05 1.41
N THR A 217 10.51 -3.16 1.44
CA THR A 217 9.79 -4.00 2.41
C THR A 217 9.85 -5.49 2.05
N GLU A 218 10.02 -5.83 0.77
CA GLU A 218 10.10 -7.23 0.32
C GLU A 218 11.25 -7.99 0.98
N SER A 219 12.37 -7.29 1.23
CA SER A 219 13.60 -7.89 1.74
C SER A 219 13.44 -8.62 3.08
N PHE A 220 12.38 -8.33 3.84
CA PHE A 220 12.12 -8.97 5.13
C PHE A 220 10.67 -9.47 5.31
N ALA A 221 9.72 -9.09 4.44
CA ALA A 221 8.32 -9.49 4.58
C ALA A 221 8.11 -11.01 4.55
N ALA A 222 8.77 -11.72 3.63
CA ALA A 222 8.68 -13.18 3.56
C ALA A 222 9.24 -13.86 4.82
N GLY A 223 10.38 -13.37 5.33
CA GLY A 223 11.01 -13.91 6.53
C GLY A 223 10.19 -13.64 7.78
N TRP A 224 9.62 -12.44 7.91
CA TRP A 224 8.69 -12.09 8.98
C TRP A 224 7.46 -12.99 8.95
N TYR A 225 6.84 -13.17 7.79
CA TYR A 225 5.64 -13.99 7.66
C TYR A 225 5.89 -15.45 8.04
N ASN A 226 6.94 -16.07 7.50
CA ASN A 226 7.27 -17.46 7.82
C ASN A 226 7.65 -17.67 9.30
N LYS A 227 8.20 -16.63 9.94
CA LYS A 227 8.56 -16.68 11.36
C LYS A 227 7.33 -16.55 12.27
N ASN A 228 6.43 -15.64 11.95
CA ASN A 228 5.39 -15.16 12.86
C ASN A 228 3.98 -15.68 12.52
N VAL A 229 3.74 -16.11 11.28
CA VAL A 229 2.45 -16.64 10.79
C VAL A 229 2.56 -18.15 10.54
N LYS A 230 2.95 -18.88 11.60
CA LYS A 230 3.18 -20.34 11.59
C LYS A 230 1.87 -21.13 11.76
N GLY A 231 0.88 -20.84 10.93
CA GLY A 231 -0.45 -21.40 11.09
C GLY A 231 -1.30 -20.68 12.14
N ASP A 232 -0.77 -19.69 12.86
CA ASP A 232 -1.53 -18.86 13.81
C ASP A 232 -1.33 -17.38 13.53
N PHE A 233 -2.23 -16.55 14.07
CA PHE A 233 -2.16 -15.11 13.92
C PHE A 233 -1.05 -14.56 14.82
N PRO A 234 -0.18 -13.67 14.31
CA PRO A 234 0.95 -13.14 15.07
C PRO A 234 0.48 -12.24 16.22
N GLU A 235 1.32 -12.13 17.26
CA GLU A 235 1.08 -11.21 18.36
C GLU A 235 1.07 -9.75 17.88
N GLU A 236 0.31 -8.89 18.58
CA GLU A 236 0.18 -7.47 18.25
C GLU A 236 1.53 -6.74 18.20
N ASN A 237 2.46 -7.09 19.10
CA ASN A 237 3.80 -6.52 19.12
C ASN A 237 4.60 -6.88 17.86
N GLU A 238 4.43 -8.08 17.30
CA GLU A 238 5.10 -8.50 16.06
C GLU A 238 4.54 -7.76 14.83
N ILE A 239 3.23 -7.50 14.81
CA ILE A 239 2.58 -6.64 13.79
C ILE A 239 3.13 -5.21 13.89
N LYS A 240 3.12 -4.62 15.08
CA LYS A 240 3.60 -3.25 15.31
C LYS A 240 5.08 -3.10 14.95
N HIS A 241 5.90 -4.09 15.29
CA HIS A 241 7.31 -4.11 14.95
C HIS A 241 7.53 -4.17 13.43
N PHE A 242 6.72 -4.96 12.71
CA PHE A 242 6.77 -5.03 11.25
C PHE A 242 6.42 -3.70 10.59
N LEU A 243 5.33 -3.05 11.04
CA LEU A 243 4.90 -1.75 10.52
C LEU A 243 5.96 -0.69 10.79
N THR A 244 6.46 -0.61 12.02
CA THR A 244 7.53 0.32 12.42
C THR A 244 8.77 0.16 11.54
N THR A 245 9.20 -1.09 11.33
CA THR A 245 10.37 -1.39 10.49
C THR A 245 10.13 -1.03 9.02
N SER A 246 8.93 -1.31 8.51
CA SER A 246 8.55 -1.01 7.13
C SER A 246 8.52 0.49 6.86
N PHE A 247 7.79 1.25 7.68
CA PHE A 247 7.71 2.71 7.53
C PHE A 247 9.05 3.39 7.75
N GLY A 248 9.86 2.92 8.72
CA GLY A 248 11.22 3.43 8.94
C GLY A 248 12.14 3.25 7.72
N LYS A 249 12.08 2.09 7.06
CA LYS A 249 12.84 1.82 5.83
C LYS A 249 12.34 2.64 4.65
N MET A 250 11.02 2.75 4.46
CA MET A 250 10.45 3.54 3.38
C MET A 250 10.73 5.04 3.54
N LYS A 251 10.64 5.56 4.77
CA LYS A 251 11.06 6.93 5.11
C LYS A 251 12.52 7.16 4.75
N SER A 252 13.40 6.22 5.11
CA SER A 252 14.83 6.31 4.80
C SER A 252 15.09 6.33 3.29
N GLU A 253 14.29 5.60 2.50
CA GLU A 253 14.42 5.62 1.05
C GLU A 253 13.95 6.94 0.43
N LEU A 254 12.84 7.51 0.92
CA LEU A 254 12.37 8.84 0.48
C LEU A 254 13.36 9.96 0.86
N LEU A 255 14.03 9.87 2.01
CA LEU A 255 15.05 10.83 2.43
C LEU A 255 16.24 10.89 1.46
N ARG A 256 16.65 9.73 0.92
CA ARG A 256 17.76 9.66 -0.06
C ARG A 256 17.44 10.36 -1.36
N GLU A 257 16.17 10.58 -1.67
CA GLU A 257 15.76 11.28 -2.89
C GLU A 257 15.73 12.78 -2.74
N GLU A 258 15.48 13.29 -1.54
CA GLU A 258 15.55 14.74 -1.29
C GLU A 258 16.98 15.27 -1.48
N THR A 259 17.99 14.44 -1.22
CA THR A 259 19.40 14.80 -1.42
C THR A 259 19.88 14.77 -2.88
N LYS A 260 19.02 14.37 -3.84
CA LYS A 260 19.33 14.35 -5.29
C LYS A 260 18.64 15.51 -5.99
#